data_AF-E3S724-F1
#
_entry.id   AF-E3S724-F1
#
_cell.length_a   1.000
_cell.length_b   1.000
_cell.length_c   1.000
_cell.angle_alpha   90.00
_cell.angle_beta   90.00
_cell.angle_gamma   90.00
#
_symmetry.space_group_name_H-M   'P 1'
#
loop_
_entity.id
_entity.type
_entity.pdbx_description
1 polymer ?
#
loop_
_entity_poly.entity_id
_entity_poly.type
_entity_poly.pdbx_seq_one_letter_code
_entity_poly.pdbx_strand_id
1 'polypeptide(L)'
;MGRVQLYCPSNKKTVDGFVIGAYQKPEQVLQGVRLALGIKHAALYTVDAKAVGDPHSLQEDQRVLVAARETEKMLPDAPYGYVLYDGEEGEDVGPDTEGCEQEWDDLSDYEKCAHIWSLNEMKPTTRNKLRITRPYMSVQADVDALSSSSSSMLPIDHEIAIEESWGITIEHFLPSSMKPPSSKFSSKTCDTSTLAALSLFSSFTHGQARLARDVLEDAVALRTEEDQGDDKDPVVREQDVLNAITIVYERAGVLPAKLTKVKTEKARRKDGRKAAKGKRKTANGGL
;
A
#
# COMPACT_ATOMS: atom_id res chain seq x y z
N MET A 1 18.91 -27.97 -5.08
CA MET A 1 18.04 -27.66 -3.92
C MET A 1 17.28 -26.41 -4.30
N GLY A 2 15.95 -26.46 -4.39
CA GLY A 2 15.18 -25.29 -4.79
C GLY A 2 15.12 -24.27 -3.65
N ARG A 3 15.58 -23.05 -3.91
CA ARG A 3 15.32 -21.89 -3.05
C ARG A 3 14.05 -21.23 -3.54
N VAL A 4 13.14 -20.87 -2.65
CA VAL A 4 11.90 -20.18 -2.99
C VAL A 4 11.74 -18.93 -2.12
N GLN A 5 10.99 -17.95 -2.64
CA GLN A 5 10.59 -16.78 -1.88
C GLN A 5 9.17 -16.98 -1.37
N LEU A 6 8.98 -17.02 -0.05
CA LEU A 6 7.65 -17.14 0.56
C LEU A 6 7.10 -15.76 0.85
N TYR A 7 5.88 -15.47 0.40
CA TYR A 7 5.18 -14.24 0.72
C TYR A 7 3.83 -14.55 1.36
N CYS A 8 3.58 -13.99 2.54
CA CYS A 8 2.31 -14.09 3.25
C CYS A 8 1.56 -12.76 3.15
N PRO A 9 0.51 -12.67 2.32
CA PRO A 9 -0.26 -11.43 2.14
C PRO A 9 -0.91 -10.96 3.45
N SER A 10 -1.51 -11.88 4.23
CA SER A 10 -2.20 -11.56 5.49
C SER A 10 -1.35 -10.78 6.50
N ASN A 11 -0.06 -11.11 6.59
CA ASN A 11 0.85 -10.49 7.56
C ASN A 11 1.89 -9.58 6.89
N LYS A 12 1.76 -9.31 5.58
CA LYS A 12 2.74 -8.58 4.74
C LYS A 12 4.19 -9.07 4.93
N LYS A 13 4.40 -10.36 5.23
CA LYS A 13 5.72 -10.92 5.58
C LYS A 13 6.32 -11.68 4.41
N THR A 14 7.58 -11.39 4.10
CA THR A 14 8.35 -12.09 3.06
C THR A 14 9.51 -12.84 3.69
N VAL A 15 9.77 -14.07 3.25
CA VAL A 15 10.95 -14.86 3.60
C VAL A 15 11.68 -15.23 2.32
N ASP A 16 12.86 -14.65 2.16
CA ASP A 16 13.71 -14.91 1.00
C ASP A 16 14.57 -16.16 1.21
N GLY A 17 14.77 -16.94 0.14
CA GLY A 17 15.70 -18.06 0.13
C GLY A 17 15.31 -19.24 1.01
N PHE A 18 14.01 -19.48 1.19
CA PHE A 18 13.53 -20.67 1.89
C PHE A 18 13.94 -21.93 1.11
N VAL A 19 14.62 -22.87 1.78
CA VAL A 19 15.19 -24.06 1.13
C VAL A 19 14.24 -25.24 1.28
N ILE A 20 13.82 -25.81 0.15
CA ILE A 20 13.07 -27.07 0.11
C ILE A 20 14.08 -28.21 -0.05
N GLY A 21 14.18 -29.06 0.97
CA GLY A 21 15.07 -30.23 0.94
C GLY A 21 14.50 -31.33 0.06
N ALA A 22 15.33 -31.94 -0.80
CA ALA A 22 14.90 -32.94 -1.79
C ALA A 22 14.27 -34.23 -1.21
N TYR A 23 14.38 -34.46 0.11
CA TYR A 23 13.87 -35.66 0.80
C TYR A 23 12.89 -35.31 1.92
N GLN A 24 12.44 -34.06 2.01
CA GLN A 24 11.48 -33.66 3.03
C GLN A 24 10.07 -34.09 2.62
N LYS A 25 9.28 -34.62 3.55
CA LYS A 25 7.85 -34.87 3.26
C LYS A 25 7.13 -33.52 3.08
N PRO A 26 6.09 -33.41 2.23
CA PRO A 26 5.31 -32.18 2.06
C PRO A 26 4.87 -31.53 3.38
N GLU A 27 4.43 -32.35 4.36
CA GLU A 27 4.04 -31.88 5.70
C GLU A 27 5.20 -31.22 6.48
N GLN A 28 6.42 -31.74 6.34
CA GLN A 28 7.61 -31.16 6.99
C GLN A 28 7.97 -29.82 6.37
N VAL A 29 7.81 -29.68 5.05
CA VAL A 29 7.98 -28.41 4.34
C VAL A 29 6.97 -27.38 4.84
N LEU A 30 5.69 -27.76 4.94
CA LEU A 30 4.63 -26.89 5.48
C LEU A 30 4.88 -26.51 6.95
N GLN A 31 5.39 -27.42 7.77
CA GLN A 31 5.79 -27.09 9.14
C GLN A 31 6.94 -26.08 9.17
N GLY A 32 7.93 -26.22 8.28
CA GLY A 32 9.00 -25.24 8.11
C GLY A 32 8.49 -23.87 7.68
N VAL A 33 7.54 -23.82 6.75
CA VAL A 33 6.87 -22.58 6.30
C VAL A 33 6.13 -21.90 7.46
N ARG A 34 5.39 -22.67 8.28
CA ARG A 34 4.70 -22.16 9.48
C ARG A 34 5.66 -21.51 10.46
N LEU A 35 6.79 -22.17 10.72
CA LEU A 35 7.82 -21.65 11.62
C LEU A 35 8.50 -20.39 11.06
N ALA A 36 8.84 -20.37 9.78
CA ALA A 36 9.49 -19.23 9.13
C ALA A 36 8.59 -17.98 9.12
N LEU A 37 7.29 -18.17 8.85
CA LEU A 37 6.32 -17.08 8.80
C LEU A 37 5.68 -16.75 10.15
N GLY A 38 5.77 -17.64 11.15
CA GLY A 38 5.14 -17.47 12.46
C GLY A 38 3.63 -17.63 12.41
N ILE A 39 3.13 -18.56 11.59
CA ILE A 39 1.70 -18.76 11.30
C ILE A 39 1.23 -20.14 11.76
N LYS A 40 -0.05 -20.27 12.12
CA LYS A 40 -0.63 -21.54 12.60
C LYS A 40 -1.03 -22.47 11.47
N HIS A 41 -1.53 -21.90 10.37
CA HIS A 41 -1.90 -22.61 9.16
C HIS A 41 -0.98 -22.18 8.02
N ALA A 42 -0.71 -23.10 7.09
CA ALA A 42 0.05 -22.80 5.87
C ALA A 42 -0.51 -23.64 4.74
N ALA A 43 -0.95 -22.97 3.68
CA ALA A 43 -1.24 -23.54 2.38
C ALA A 43 -0.47 -22.73 1.32
N LEU A 44 0.10 -23.43 0.34
CA LEU A 44 0.97 -22.84 -0.67
C LEU A 44 0.19 -22.58 -1.95
N TYR A 45 0.45 -21.44 -2.58
CA TYR A 45 -0.16 -21.03 -3.83
C TYR A 45 0.89 -20.43 -4.77
N THR A 46 0.68 -20.55 -6.06
CA THR A 46 1.47 -19.81 -7.06
C THR A 46 1.12 -18.32 -7.01
N VAL A 47 1.89 -17.50 -7.73
CA VAL A 47 1.59 -16.06 -7.92
C VAL A 47 0.21 -15.83 -8.55
N ASP A 48 -0.31 -16.80 -9.30
CA ASP A 48 -1.66 -16.73 -9.90
C ASP A 48 -2.76 -17.24 -8.96
N ALA A 49 -2.47 -17.37 -7.66
CA ALA A 49 -3.35 -17.94 -6.65
C ALA A 49 -3.85 -19.38 -6.93
N LYS A 50 -3.07 -20.18 -7.67
CA LYS A 50 -3.36 -21.61 -7.86
C LYS A 50 -2.75 -22.42 -6.72
N ALA A 51 -3.53 -23.31 -6.11
CA ALA A 51 -3.07 -24.14 -5.00
C ALA A 51 -1.93 -25.06 -5.44
N VAL A 52 -0.89 -25.14 -4.60
CA VAL A 52 0.27 -26.00 -4.80
C VAL A 52 0.14 -27.19 -3.86
N GLY A 53 -0.22 -28.35 -4.41
CA GLY A 53 -0.38 -29.59 -3.65
C GLY A 53 0.95 -30.22 -3.22
N ASP A 54 1.95 -30.20 -4.11
CA ASP A 54 3.29 -30.72 -3.83
C ASP A 54 4.33 -29.59 -3.83
N PRO A 55 4.96 -29.26 -2.68
CA PRO A 55 6.00 -28.25 -2.60
C PRO A 55 7.23 -28.55 -3.47
N HIS A 56 7.47 -29.79 -3.87
CA HIS A 56 8.61 -30.15 -4.74
C HIS A 56 8.42 -29.76 -6.20
N SER A 57 7.19 -29.41 -6.59
CA SER A 57 6.89 -28.90 -7.93
C SER A 57 7.36 -27.45 -8.14
N LEU A 58 7.76 -26.76 -7.07
CA LEU A 58 8.19 -25.38 -7.10
C LEU A 58 9.57 -25.24 -7.76
N GLN A 59 9.68 -24.24 -8.64
CA GLN A 59 10.92 -23.90 -9.33
C GLN A 59 11.87 -23.11 -8.41
N GLU A 60 13.17 -23.11 -8.73
CA GLU A 60 14.15 -22.27 -8.05
C GLU A 60 13.85 -20.78 -8.29
N ASP A 61 14.04 -19.97 -7.25
CA ASP A 61 13.73 -18.54 -7.15
C ASP A 61 12.25 -18.17 -7.40
N GLN A 62 11.35 -19.16 -7.39
CA GLN A 62 9.92 -18.90 -7.53
C GLN A 62 9.36 -18.20 -6.29
N ARG A 63 8.53 -17.17 -6.53
CA ARG A 63 7.72 -16.54 -5.48
C ARG A 63 6.45 -17.36 -5.24
N VAL A 64 6.18 -17.66 -3.98
CA VAL A 64 5.09 -18.51 -3.53
C VAL A 64 4.26 -17.74 -2.52
N LEU A 65 2.95 -17.71 -2.75
CA LEU A 65 1.99 -17.12 -1.84
C LEU A 65 1.63 -18.13 -0.75
N VAL A 66 1.55 -17.68 0.49
CA VAL A 66 1.24 -18.52 1.65
C VAL A 66 0.01 -18.00 2.37
N ALA A 67 -1.02 -18.82 2.47
CA ALA A 67 -2.20 -18.54 3.30
C ALA A 67 -1.89 -18.82 4.78
N ALA A 68 -2.20 -17.85 5.64
CA ALA A 68 -2.01 -17.94 7.10
C ALA A 68 -3.22 -18.54 7.83
N ARG A 69 -4.38 -18.63 7.16
CA ARG A 69 -5.63 -19.18 7.70
C ARG A 69 -6.29 -20.11 6.69
N GLU A 70 -7.05 -21.07 7.20
CA GLU A 70 -7.77 -22.06 6.37
C GLU A 70 -8.89 -21.42 5.54
N THR A 71 -9.52 -20.37 6.07
CA THR A 71 -10.60 -19.63 5.40
C THR A 71 -10.11 -18.49 4.50
N GLU A 72 -8.80 -18.32 4.37
CA GLU A 72 -8.23 -17.21 3.58
C GLU A 72 -8.35 -17.51 2.08
N LYS A 73 -9.16 -16.71 1.38
CA LYS A 73 -9.22 -16.74 -0.08
C LYS A 73 -7.97 -16.09 -0.65
N MET A 74 -7.11 -16.91 -1.26
CA MET A 74 -5.93 -16.40 -1.94
C MET A 74 -6.32 -15.64 -3.21
N LEU A 75 -5.68 -14.50 -3.43
CA LEU A 75 -5.85 -13.68 -4.63
C LEU A 75 -4.49 -13.58 -5.35
N PRO A 76 -4.49 -13.45 -6.69
CA PRO A 76 -3.25 -13.33 -7.45
C PRO A 76 -2.34 -12.24 -6.89
N ASP A 77 -1.03 -12.47 -6.97
CA ASP A 77 -0.05 -11.45 -6.65
C ASP A 77 -0.25 -10.28 -7.60
N ALA A 78 -0.41 -9.10 -7.03
CA ALA A 78 -0.57 -7.88 -7.79
C ALA A 78 0.65 -7.01 -7.53
N PRO A 79 1.49 -6.73 -8.55
CA PRO A 79 2.63 -5.85 -8.35
C PRO A 79 2.15 -4.45 -7.99
N TYR A 80 2.91 -3.78 -7.12
CA TYR A 80 2.67 -2.37 -6.82
C TYR A 80 2.99 -1.51 -8.05
N GLY A 81 2.12 -0.55 -8.34
CA GLY A 81 2.29 0.37 -9.46
C GLY A 81 1.55 1.68 -9.24
N TYR A 82 1.87 2.68 -10.04
CA TYR A 82 1.24 4.00 -10.06
C TYR A 82 0.98 4.34 -11.52
N VAL A 83 -0.22 4.81 -11.83
CA VAL A 83 -0.60 5.13 -13.21
C VAL A 83 -1.53 6.33 -13.23
N LEU A 84 -1.41 7.20 -14.23
CA LEU A 84 -2.46 8.15 -14.57
C LEU A 84 -3.61 7.38 -15.20
N TYR A 85 -4.82 7.60 -14.70
CA TYR A 85 -6.00 6.82 -15.02
C TYR A 85 -7.07 7.71 -15.65
N ASP A 86 -7.52 7.32 -16.83
CA ASP A 86 -8.43 8.03 -17.72
C ASP A 86 -9.78 7.32 -17.87
N GLY A 87 -10.07 6.34 -17.00
CA GLY A 87 -11.32 5.58 -17.03
C GLY A 87 -11.18 4.18 -17.62
N GLU A 88 -10.07 3.84 -18.27
CA GLU A 88 -9.92 2.56 -18.97
C GLU A 88 -8.77 1.68 -18.43
N GLU A 89 -8.99 0.36 -18.31
CA GLU A 89 -7.92 -0.59 -17.94
C GLU A 89 -7.97 -1.90 -18.75
N GLY A 90 -7.23 -1.95 -19.87
CA GLY A 90 -7.11 -3.16 -20.69
C GLY A 90 -8.29 -3.36 -21.65
N GLU A 91 -8.55 -4.60 -22.06
CA GLU A 91 -9.60 -4.92 -23.05
C GLU A 91 -11.03 -4.96 -22.49
N ASP A 92 -11.21 -4.82 -21.17
CA ASP A 92 -12.55 -4.79 -20.57
C ASP A 92 -12.89 -3.40 -20.03
N VAL A 93 -14.08 -2.98 -20.45
CA VAL A 93 -15.00 -1.99 -19.88
C VAL A 93 -14.48 -0.55 -19.83
N GLY A 94 -14.93 0.25 -20.82
CA GLY A 94 -15.52 1.54 -20.48
C GLY A 94 -16.62 1.33 -19.42
N PRO A 95 -16.97 2.35 -18.63
CA PRO A 95 -17.86 2.17 -17.49
C PRO A 95 -19.20 1.56 -17.92
N ASP A 96 -19.38 0.24 -17.76
CA ASP A 96 -20.70 -0.40 -17.69
C ASP A 96 -21.29 -0.04 -16.31
N THR A 97 -21.37 1.25 -16.02
CA THR A 97 -22.35 1.80 -15.11
C THR A 97 -23.69 1.58 -15.81
N GLU A 98 -24.48 0.63 -15.32
CA GLU A 98 -25.85 0.36 -15.77
C GLU A 98 -26.59 1.65 -16.15
N GLY A 99 -26.59 2.01 -17.45
CA GLY A 99 -27.37 3.12 -17.99
C GLY A 99 -26.73 4.52 -18.14
N CYS A 100 -25.43 4.72 -17.93
CA CYS A 100 -24.79 6.04 -18.12
C CYS A 100 -23.59 5.99 -19.07
N GLU A 101 -23.78 6.41 -20.33
CA GLU A 101 -22.72 6.72 -21.30
C GLU A 101 -22.04 8.06 -20.93
N GLN A 102 -21.50 8.19 -19.72
CA GLN A 102 -20.81 9.42 -19.29
C GLN A 102 -19.29 9.26 -19.44
N GLU A 103 -18.64 10.30 -19.96
CA GLU A 103 -17.19 10.36 -20.05
C GLU A 103 -16.58 10.35 -18.63
N TRP A 104 -15.39 9.74 -18.49
CA TRP A 104 -14.71 9.60 -17.20
C TRP A 104 -14.56 10.92 -16.44
N ASP A 105 -14.28 12.01 -17.16
CA ASP A 105 -14.08 13.32 -16.57
C ASP A 105 -15.37 13.90 -15.95
N ASP A 106 -16.54 13.54 -16.51
CA ASP A 106 -17.85 14.01 -16.07
C ASP A 106 -18.43 13.22 -14.88
N LEU A 107 -17.85 12.05 -14.57
CA LEU A 107 -18.29 11.24 -13.42
C LEU A 107 -18.03 11.97 -12.09
N SER A 108 -18.99 11.84 -11.17
CA SER A 108 -18.84 12.30 -9.79
C SER A 108 -17.74 11.52 -9.05
N ASP A 109 -17.23 12.09 -7.95
CA ASP A 109 -16.22 11.43 -7.12
C ASP A 109 -16.70 10.08 -6.58
N TYR A 110 -18.01 9.98 -6.26
CA TYR A 110 -18.65 8.74 -5.84
C TYR A 110 -18.68 7.68 -6.96
N GLU A 111 -19.02 8.08 -8.19
CA GLU A 111 -19.03 7.16 -9.35
C GLU A 111 -17.62 6.69 -9.70
N LYS A 112 -16.64 7.60 -9.67
CA LYS A 112 -15.22 7.28 -9.83
C LYS A 112 -14.77 6.30 -8.75
N CYS A 113 -15.18 6.50 -7.50
CA CYS A 113 -14.90 5.59 -6.39
C CYS A 113 -15.49 4.19 -6.64
N ALA A 114 -16.77 4.10 -7.00
CA ALA A 114 -17.47 2.85 -7.27
C ALA A 114 -16.84 2.06 -8.44
N HIS A 115 -16.47 2.77 -9.52
CA HIS A 115 -15.76 2.18 -10.66
C HIS A 115 -14.43 1.55 -10.27
N ILE A 116 -13.61 2.25 -9.48
CA ILE A 116 -12.30 1.73 -9.06
C ILE A 116 -12.46 0.54 -8.09
N TRP A 117 -13.52 0.51 -7.29
CA TRP A 117 -13.86 -0.66 -6.48
C TRP A 117 -14.23 -1.87 -7.34
N SER A 118 -15.11 -1.70 -8.33
CA SER A 118 -15.50 -2.81 -9.22
C SER A 118 -14.29 -3.38 -9.97
N LEU A 119 -13.35 -2.54 -10.41
CA LEU A 119 -12.10 -2.99 -11.01
C LEU A 119 -11.25 -3.87 -10.10
N ASN A 120 -11.20 -3.59 -8.80
CA ASN A 120 -10.43 -4.42 -7.86
C ASN A 120 -11.04 -5.81 -7.67
N GLU A 121 -12.36 -5.94 -7.86
CA GLU A 121 -13.08 -7.23 -7.84
C GLU A 121 -12.92 -7.99 -9.15
N MET A 122 -13.07 -7.31 -10.29
CA MET A 122 -13.00 -7.89 -11.63
C MET A 122 -11.57 -8.22 -12.05
N LYS A 123 -10.59 -7.39 -11.66
CA LYS A 123 -9.16 -7.49 -12.03
C LYS A 123 -8.26 -7.51 -10.79
N PRO A 124 -8.29 -8.59 -9.99
CA PRO A 124 -7.50 -8.69 -8.77
C PRO A 124 -5.98 -8.70 -9.01
N THR A 125 -5.53 -8.91 -10.25
CA THR A 125 -4.11 -8.83 -10.66
C THR A 125 -3.57 -7.39 -10.65
N THR A 126 -4.43 -6.38 -10.73
CA THR A 126 -4.02 -4.95 -10.74
C THR A 126 -4.44 -4.19 -9.48
N ARG A 127 -4.97 -4.89 -8.46
CA ARG A 127 -5.44 -4.32 -7.18
C ARG A 127 -4.41 -3.53 -6.35
N ASN A 128 -3.12 -3.66 -6.66
CA ASN A 128 -2.02 -2.92 -6.02
C ASN A 128 -1.50 -1.75 -6.87
N LYS A 129 -2.16 -1.46 -7.99
CA LYS A 129 -1.90 -0.28 -8.82
C LYS A 129 -2.72 0.89 -8.28
N LEU A 130 -2.05 1.97 -7.87
CA LEU A 130 -2.69 3.23 -7.51
C LEU A 130 -2.99 4.01 -8.80
N ARG A 131 -4.28 4.15 -9.09
CA ARG A 131 -4.85 4.87 -10.23
C ARG A 131 -5.05 6.34 -9.86
N ILE A 132 -4.33 7.23 -10.53
CA ILE A 132 -4.32 8.67 -10.30
C ILE A 132 -5.31 9.30 -11.26
N THR A 133 -6.42 9.80 -10.74
CA THR A 133 -7.58 10.20 -11.56
C THR A 133 -7.57 11.66 -11.98
N ARG A 134 -6.56 12.44 -11.56
CA ARG A 134 -6.41 13.86 -11.91
C ARG A 134 -4.99 14.12 -12.42
N PRO A 135 -4.80 15.04 -13.38
CA PRO A 135 -3.47 15.42 -13.82
C PRO A 135 -2.77 16.28 -12.77
N TYR A 136 -1.45 16.14 -12.66
CA TYR A 136 -0.64 16.86 -11.68
C TYR A 136 -0.81 18.39 -11.73
N MET A 137 -0.94 18.99 -12.92
CA MET A 137 -1.08 20.44 -13.06
C MET A 137 -2.35 20.97 -12.37
N SER A 138 -3.45 20.21 -12.43
CA SER A 138 -4.69 20.57 -11.74
C SER A 138 -4.52 20.44 -10.23
N VAL A 139 -3.93 19.34 -9.76
CA VAL A 139 -3.67 19.15 -8.33
C VAL A 139 -2.69 20.19 -7.79
N GLN A 140 -1.67 20.58 -8.55
CA GLN A 140 -0.70 21.59 -8.13
C GLN A 140 -1.36 22.96 -7.95
N ALA A 141 -2.27 23.35 -8.85
CA ALA A 141 -3.03 24.59 -8.69
C ALA A 141 -3.85 24.60 -7.39
N ASP A 142 -4.46 23.47 -7.03
CA ASP A 142 -5.20 23.33 -5.77
C ASP A 142 -4.26 23.36 -4.54
N VAL A 143 -3.09 22.73 -4.62
CA VAL A 143 -2.06 22.82 -3.57
C VAL A 143 -1.63 24.28 -3.35
N ASP A 144 -1.39 25.02 -4.42
CA ASP A 144 -1.01 26.44 -4.34
C ASP A 144 -2.16 27.28 -3.76
N ALA A 145 -3.42 26.95 -4.08
CA ALA A 145 -4.61 27.59 -3.53
C ALA A 145 -4.78 27.34 -2.01
N LEU A 146 -4.48 26.14 -1.53
CA LEU A 146 -4.47 25.81 -0.09
C LEU A 146 -3.47 26.66 0.68
N SER A 147 -2.30 26.96 0.09
CA SER A 147 -1.25 27.75 0.73
C SER A 147 -1.52 29.26 0.74
N SER A 148 -2.37 29.74 -0.17
CA SER A 148 -2.58 31.17 -0.45
C SER A 148 -3.91 31.72 0.07
N SER A 149 -4.86 30.86 0.45
CA SER A 149 -6.19 31.28 0.90
C SER A 149 -6.61 30.56 2.17
N SER A 150 -7.35 31.26 3.05
CA SER A 150 -8.16 30.58 4.05
C SER A 150 -9.28 29.85 3.31
N SER A 151 -9.22 28.52 3.24
CA SER A 151 -10.26 27.66 2.64
C SER A 151 -11.65 28.20 2.98
N SER A 152 -12.43 28.56 1.96
CA SER A 152 -13.82 28.99 2.12
C SER A 152 -14.77 27.82 2.44
N MET A 153 -14.34 26.59 2.17
CA MET A 153 -15.10 25.38 2.53
C MET A 153 -15.05 25.14 4.04
N LEU A 154 -16.20 24.73 4.59
CA LEU A 154 -16.29 24.39 5.99
C LEU A 154 -15.56 23.06 6.23
N PRO A 155 -14.98 22.83 7.43
CA PRO A 155 -14.32 21.57 7.75
C PRO A 155 -15.19 20.33 7.50
N ILE A 156 -16.51 20.44 7.69
CA ILE A 156 -17.44 19.34 7.43
C ILE A 156 -17.54 18.98 5.95
N ASP A 157 -17.41 19.96 5.05
CA ASP A 157 -17.52 19.73 3.61
C ASP A 157 -16.31 18.92 3.11
N HIS A 158 -15.13 19.15 3.70
CA HIS A 158 -13.94 18.33 3.44
C HIS A 158 -14.10 16.88 3.91
N GLU A 159 -14.76 16.66 5.05
CA GLU A 159 -15.01 15.31 5.56
C GLU A 159 -15.98 14.54 4.64
N ILE A 160 -17.01 15.22 4.12
CA ILE A 160 -17.96 14.65 3.15
C ILE A 160 -17.23 14.31 1.84
N ALA A 161 -16.43 15.23 1.30
CA ALA A 161 -15.69 15.00 0.06
C ALA A 161 -14.71 13.81 0.17
N ILE A 162 -14.05 13.65 1.32
CA ILE A 162 -13.19 12.49 1.61
C ILE A 162 -14.01 11.19 1.58
N GLU A 163 -15.17 11.18 2.22
CA GLU A 163 -16.03 10.00 2.27
C GLU A 163 -16.57 9.63 0.89
N GLU A 164 -16.99 10.60 0.08
CA GLU A 164 -17.44 10.38 -1.30
C GLU A 164 -16.31 9.84 -2.18
N SER A 165 -15.11 10.45 -2.08
CA SER A 165 -13.96 10.08 -2.90
C SER A 165 -13.41 8.68 -2.58
N TRP A 166 -13.34 8.31 -1.29
CA TRP A 166 -12.72 7.06 -0.86
C TRP A 166 -13.70 5.96 -0.47
N GLY A 167 -14.99 6.31 -0.29
CA GLY A 167 -16.02 5.40 0.20
C GLY A 167 -15.80 4.94 1.65
N ILE A 168 -14.97 5.67 2.42
CA ILE A 168 -14.73 5.41 3.84
C ILE A 168 -14.63 6.73 4.61
N THR A 169 -15.03 6.73 5.87
CA THR A 169 -14.91 7.92 6.72
C THR A 169 -13.46 8.19 7.11
N ILE A 170 -13.14 9.47 7.38
CA ILE A 170 -11.80 9.89 7.82
C ILE A 170 -11.36 9.22 9.14
N GLU A 171 -12.33 9.10 10.07
CA GLU A 171 -12.60 7.95 10.93
C GLU A 171 -11.69 6.74 10.72
N HIS A 172 -12.02 5.97 9.69
CA HIS A 172 -11.50 4.65 9.41
C HIS A 172 -10.29 4.68 8.48
N PHE A 173 -10.06 5.79 7.78
CA PHE A 173 -8.91 5.98 6.93
C PHE A 173 -7.61 5.93 7.74
N LEU A 174 -7.47 6.77 8.77
CA LEU A 174 -6.22 6.84 9.54
C LEU A 174 -6.09 5.71 10.58
N PRO A 175 -4.90 5.08 10.72
CA PRO A 175 -4.64 4.16 11.82
C PRO A 175 -4.58 4.93 13.16
N SER A 176 -4.85 4.24 14.27
CA SER A 176 -4.90 4.87 15.60
C SER A 176 -3.61 5.56 16.02
N SER A 177 -2.45 5.09 15.54
CA SER A 177 -1.15 5.70 15.82
C SER A 177 -0.94 7.06 15.16
N MET A 178 -1.69 7.37 14.11
CA MET A 178 -1.56 8.62 13.33
C MET A 178 -2.61 9.67 13.71
N LYS A 179 -3.46 9.35 14.68
CA LYS A 179 -4.51 10.22 15.21
C LYS A 179 -4.03 10.91 16.50
N PRO A 180 -4.52 12.12 16.82
CA PRO A 180 -4.30 12.73 18.11
C PRO A 180 -4.81 11.82 19.25
N PRO A 181 -4.26 11.93 20.48
CA PRO A 181 -4.67 11.11 21.63
C PRO A 181 -6.12 11.33 22.10
N SER A 182 -6.84 12.33 21.56
CA SER A 182 -8.23 12.63 21.88
C SER A 182 -9.21 11.74 21.12
N SER A 183 -10.43 11.60 21.65
CA SER A 183 -11.52 10.86 21.01
C SER A 183 -11.79 11.30 19.56
N LYS A 184 -12.23 10.33 18.74
CA LYS A 184 -12.69 10.39 17.33
C LYS A 184 -12.02 11.45 16.43
N PHE A 185 -11.25 10.97 15.45
CA PHE A 185 -10.70 11.81 14.38
C PHE A 185 -11.81 12.26 13.43
N SER A 186 -12.08 13.56 13.38
CA SER A 186 -13.17 14.17 12.58
C SER A 186 -12.85 15.61 12.23
N SER A 187 -13.70 16.27 11.45
CA SER A 187 -13.66 17.71 11.19
C SER A 187 -13.60 18.60 12.44
N LYS A 188 -13.99 18.10 13.62
CA LYS A 188 -13.97 18.83 14.90
C LYS A 188 -12.63 18.76 15.63
N THR A 189 -11.82 17.76 15.34
CA THR A 189 -10.58 17.44 16.07
C THR A 189 -9.33 17.50 15.20
N CYS A 190 -9.50 17.43 13.88
CA CYS A 190 -8.44 17.62 12.91
C CYS A 190 -8.24 19.10 12.59
N ASP A 191 -7.00 19.50 12.36
CA ASP A 191 -6.68 20.82 11.85
C ASP A 191 -7.29 21.01 10.45
N THR A 192 -7.87 22.19 10.20
CA THR A 192 -8.62 22.45 8.96
C THR A 192 -7.72 22.37 7.73
N SER A 193 -6.44 22.78 7.84
CA SER A 193 -5.50 22.69 6.71
C SER A 193 -5.12 21.25 6.40
N THR A 194 -4.92 20.42 7.43
CA THR A 194 -4.67 18.98 7.26
C THR A 194 -5.87 18.28 6.63
N LEU A 195 -7.09 18.67 7.05
CA LEU A 195 -8.32 18.14 6.48
C LEU A 195 -8.51 18.54 5.01
N ALA A 196 -8.22 19.80 4.67
CA ALA A 196 -8.27 20.28 3.30
C ALA A 196 -7.23 19.58 2.40
N ALA A 197 -6.01 19.35 2.90
CA ALA A 197 -4.99 18.58 2.20
C ALA A 197 -5.42 17.11 2.01
N LEU A 198 -6.08 16.50 2.99
CA LEU A 198 -6.62 15.13 2.87
C LEU A 198 -7.75 15.04 1.86
N SER A 199 -8.65 16.04 1.81
CA SER A 199 -9.69 16.17 0.79
C SER A 199 -9.10 16.28 -0.61
N LEU A 200 -8.04 17.10 -0.77
CA LEU A 200 -7.31 17.14 -2.03
C LEU A 200 -6.68 15.79 -2.37
N PHE A 201 -6.07 15.11 -1.38
CA PHE A 201 -5.46 13.80 -1.59
C PHE A 201 -6.48 12.72 -2.02
N SER A 202 -7.69 12.75 -1.46
CA SER A 202 -8.75 11.83 -1.83
C SER A 202 -9.27 12.08 -3.24
N SER A 203 -9.38 13.34 -3.65
CA SER A 203 -9.92 13.76 -4.96
C SER A 203 -9.16 13.25 -6.19
N PHE A 204 -7.97 12.68 -6.03
CA PHE A 204 -7.24 12.05 -7.14
C PHE A 204 -6.87 10.59 -6.88
N THR A 205 -7.31 10.02 -5.76
CA THR A 205 -7.04 8.63 -5.36
C THR A 205 -8.34 7.87 -5.07
N HIS A 206 -9.37 8.13 -5.88
CA HIS A 206 -10.72 7.57 -5.75
C HIS A 206 -10.73 6.06 -5.50
N GLY A 207 -11.57 5.62 -4.56
CA GLY A 207 -11.77 4.22 -4.20
C GLY A 207 -10.53 3.49 -3.65
N GLN A 208 -9.39 4.17 -3.48
CA GLN A 208 -8.10 3.53 -3.18
C GLN A 208 -7.53 3.94 -1.83
N ALA A 209 -8.40 4.20 -0.85
CA ALA A 209 -8.01 4.57 0.52
C ALA A 209 -6.90 3.69 1.11
N ARG A 210 -6.91 2.38 0.86
CA ARG A 210 -5.85 1.48 1.35
C ARG A 210 -4.47 1.85 0.78
N LEU A 211 -4.37 2.08 -0.53
CA LEU A 211 -3.12 2.42 -1.20
C LEU A 211 -2.70 3.87 -0.89
N ALA A 212 -3.67 4.79 -0.85
CA ALA A 212 -3.44 6.18 -0.43
C ALA A 212 -2.88 6.23 1.00
N ARG A 213 -3.43 5.44 1.93
CA ARG A 213 -2.90 5.29 3.29
C ARG A 213 -1.49 4.72 3.30
N ASP A 214 -1.20 3.66 2.54
CA ASP A 214 0.15 3.09 2.48
C ASP A 214 1.18 4.18 2.06
N VAL A 215 0.81 5.09 1.14
CA VAL A 215 1.67 6.25 0.75
C VAL A 215 1.76 7.32 1.84
N LEU A 216 0.67 7.61 2.55
CA LEU A 216 0.67 8.56 3.65
C LEU A 216 1.51 8.04 4.84
N GLU A 217 1.47 6.75 5.12
CA GLU A 217 2.34 6.09 6.12
C GLU A 217 3.82 6.23 5.73
N ASP A 218 4.16 6.05 4.45
CA ASP A 218 5.52 6.30 3.96
C ASP A 218 5.94 7.77 4.16
N ALA A 219 5.04 8.73 3.92
CA ALA A 219 5.32 10.16 4.10
C ALA A 219 5.54 10.53 5.57
N VAL A 220 4.72 10.00 6.49
CA VAL A 220 4.91 10.18 7.93
C VAL A 220 6.18 9.51 8.43
N ALA A 221 6.51 8.33 7.91
CA ALA A 221 7.77 7.65 8.23
C ALA A 221 8.99 8.48 7.80
N LEU A 222 8.95 9.11 6.61
CA LEU A 222 10.03 9.99 6.15
C LEU A 222 10.31 11.14 7.13
N ARG A 223 9.28 11.68 7.79
CA ARG A 223 9.42 12.71 8.84
C ARG A 223 9.91 12.15 10.17
N THR A 224 9.36 11.02 10.60
CA THR A 224 9.51 10.50 11.98
C THR A 224 10.71 9.57 12.17
N GLU A 225 11.33 9.08 11.10
CA GLU A 225 12.51 8.23 11.19
C GLU A 225 13.81 9.00 11.51
N GLU A 226 14.68 8.37 12.30
CA GLU A 226 15.75 8.94 13.16
C GLU A 226 16.83 9.82 12.51
N ASP A 227 16.76 10.09 11.21
CA ASP A 227 17.79 10.86 10.49
C ASP A 227 17.40 12.35 10.25
N GLN A 228 16.22 12.82 10.69
CA GLN A 228 15.71 14.17 10.37
C GLN A 228 15.29 15.10 11.54
N GLY A 229 15.43 14.70 12.81
CA GLY A 229 15.26 15.63 13.95
C GLY A 229 14.59 15.04 15.20
N ASP A 230 14.25 15.91 16.15
CA ASP A 230 13.59 15.57 17.43
C ASP A 230 12.08 15.26 17.28
N ASP A 231 11.50 15.47 16.10
CA ASP A 231 10.08 15.31 15.84
C ASP A 231 9.71 13.85 15.50
N LYS A 232 9.50 13.05 16.55
CA LYS A 232 9.08 11.64 16.45
C LYS A 232 7.56 11.44 16.54
N ASP A 233 6.78 12.52 16.48
CA ASP A 233 5.34 12.46 16.63
C ASP A 233 4.66 11.88 15.37
N PRO A 234 4.01 10.70 15.46
CA PRO A 234 3.39 10.03 14.31
C PRO A 234 2.06 10.65 13.88
N VAL A 235 1.55 11.66 14.58
CA VAL A 235 0.30 12.34 14.19
C VAL A 235 0.46 12.99 12.81
N VAL A 236 -0.52 12.76 11.94
CA VAL A 236 -0.53 13.30 10.57
C VAL A 236 -0.63 14.81 10.60
N ARG A 237 0.18 15.45 9.76
CA ARG A 237 0.18 16.90 9.55
C ARG A 237 -0.05 17.21 8.07
N GLU A 238 -0.49 18.43 7.79
CA GLU A 238 -0.65 18.94 6.42
C GLU A 238 0.55 18.62 5.52
N GLN A 239 1.77 18.90 5.99
CA GLN A 239 2.99 18.65 5.20
C GLN A 239 3.19 17.16 4.88
N ASP A 240 2.77 16.24 5.75
CA ASP A 240 2.84 14.80 5.47
C ASP A 240 1.93 14.43 4.30
N VAL A 241 0.75 15.05 4.24
CA VAL A 241 -0.21 14.85 3.15
C VAL A 241 0.32 15.46 1.85
N LEU A 242 0.85 16.68 1.88
CA LEU A 242 1.47 17.31 0.70
C LEU A 242 2.68 16.51 0.18
N ASN A 243 3.48 15.94 1.09
CA ASN A 243 4.56 15.03 0.72
C ASN A 243 4.02 13.74 0.11
N ALA A 244 2.94 13.17 0.63
CA ALA A 244 2.27 12.00 0.06
C ALA A 244 1.78 12.27 -1.37
N ILE A 245 1.16 13.43 -1.62
CA ILE A 245 0.76 13.86 -2.98
C ILE A 245 1.97 13.85 -3.91
N THR A 246 3.08 14.47 -3.49
CA THR A 246 4.32 14.52 -4.27
C THR A 246 4.86 13.11 -4.55
N ILE A 247 4.88 12.23 -3.55
CA ILE A 247 5.34 10.84 -3.69
C ILE A 247 4.51 10.07 -4.72
N VAL A 248 3.19 10.27 -4.76
CA VAL A 248 2.33 9.61 -5.76
C VAL A 248 2.75 9.98 -7.18
N TYR A 249 2.91 11.27 -7.47
CA TYR A 249 3.29 11.73 -8.80
C TYR A 249 4.77 11.45 -9.16
N GLU A 250 5.68 11.42 -8.17
CA GLU A 250 7.04 10.92 -8.38
C GLU A 250 7.05 9.44 -8.76
N ARG A 251 6.31 8.61 -8.03
CA ARG A 251 6.23 7.16 -8.29
C ARG A 251 5.52 6.83 -9.61
N ALA A 252 4.63 7.71 -10.08
CA ALA A 252 4.04 7.65 -11.40
C ALA A 252 4.95 8.16 -12.53
N GLY A 253 6.12 8.72 -12.21
CA GLY A 253 7.06 9.26 -13.20
C GLY A 253 6.66 10.62 -13.79
N VAL A 254 5.61 11.27 -13.25
CA VAL A 254 5.16 12.60 -13.68
C VAL A 254 6.10 13.68 -13.15
N LEU A 255 6.59 13.49 -11.93
CA LEU A 255 7.57 14.37 -11.29
C LEU A 255 8.96 13.73 -11.24
N PRO A 256 10.04 14.54 -11.26
CA PRO A 256 11.37 14.02 -11.00
C PRO A 256 11.46 13.51 -9.57
N ALA A 257 11.95 12.28 -9.39
CA ALA A 257 12.15 11.66 -8.08
C ALA A 257 13.11 12.47 -7.19
N LYS A 258 12.58 13.18 -6.19
CA LYS A 258 13.32 13.98 -5.21
C LYS A 258 13.15 13.44 -3.80
N LEU A 259 11.91 13.14 -3.39
CA LEU A 259 11.57 12.61 -2.06
C LEU A 259 11.85 11.10 -1.95
N THR A 260 11.65 10.37 -3.04
CA THR A 260 11.83 8.91 -3.10
C THR A 260 13.30 8.44 -3.16
N LYS A 261 14.28 9.35 -3.21
CA LYS A 261 15.72 9.01 -3.32
C LYS A 261 16.33 8.35 -2.07
N VAL A 262 15.57 8.24 -0.97
CA VAL A 262 16.04 7.63 0.26
C VAL A 262 15.04 6.57 0.73
N LYS A 263 15.07 5.35 0.18
CA LYS A 263 14.94 4.07 0.94
C LYS A 263 14.62 2.81 0.15
N THR A 264 14.34 2.81 -1.15
CA THR A 264 14.02 1.54 -1.85
C THR A 264 15.18 0.54 -1.85
N GLU A 265 16.44 1.00 -1.85
CA GLU A 265 17.61 0.10 -1.85
C GLU A 265 18.21 -0.17 -0.45
N LYS A 266 18.06 0.76 0.50
CA LYS A 266 18.71 0.68 1.82
C LYS A 266 17.84 -0.01 2.88
N ALA A 267 16.51 0.12 2.82
CA ALA A 267 15.61 -0.58 3.75
C ALA A 267 15.58 -2.08 3.47
N ARG A 268 15.44 -2.49 2.20
CA ARG A 268 15.51 -3.90 1.79
C ARG A 268 16.88 -4.55 2.07
N ARG A 269 17.99 -3.81 2.00
CA ARG A 269 19.33 -4.33 2.36
C ARG A 269 19.62 -4.37 3.86
N LYS A 270 18.95 -3.57 4.71
CA LYS A 270 19.24 -3.53 6.16
C LYS A 270 18.65 -4.74 6.89
N ASP A 271 17.54 -5.30 6.41
CA ASP A 271 16.99 -6.56 6.93
C ASP A 271 17.84 -7.78 6.52
N GLY A 272 18.40 -7.78 5.32
CA GLY A 272 19.36 -8.83 4.89
C GLY A 272 20.71 -8.79 5.64
N ARG A 273 21.15 -7.63 6.14
CA ARG A 273 22.47 -7.50 6.80
C ARG A 273 22.45 -7.74 8.30
N LYS A 274 21.30 -7.61 8.97
CA LYS A 274 21.16 -7.98 10.39
C LYS A 274 21.05 -9.51 10.60
N ALA A 275 20.53 -10.25 9.62
CA ALA A 275 20.50 -11.72 9.67
C ALA A 275 21.88 -12.39 9.47
N ALA A 276 22.84 -11.71 8.81
CA ALA A 276 24.16 -12.28 8.50
C ALA A 276 25.25 -12.03 9.56
N LYS A 277 25.00 -11.17 10.56
CA LYS A 277 26.03 -10.78 11.56
C LYS A 277 25.92 -11.49 12.91
N GLY A 278 24.95 -12.39 13.08
CA GLY A 278 24.75 -13.18 14.31
C GLY A 278 25.52 -14.50 14.40
N LYS A 279 26.21 -14.95 13.34
CA LYS A 279 27.02 -16.18 13.33
C LYS A 279 28.46 -15.91 12.91
N ARG A 280 29.23 -15.22 13.75
CA ARG A 280 30.72 -15.21 13.70
C ARG A 280 31.29 -14.68 15.02
N LYS A 281 31.12 -15.42 16.11
CA LYS A 281 31.97 -15.30 17.30
C LYS A 281 31.87 -16.50 18.24
N THR A 282 32.34 -17.66 17.77
CA THR A 282 32.81 -18.76 18.64
C THR A 282 33.64 -19.74 17.80
N ALA A 283 34.90 -19.39 17.52
CA ALA A 283 35.96 -20.36 17.23
C ALA A 283 37.33 -19.65 17.31
N ASN A 284 38.27 -20.29 18.01
CA ASN A 284 39.65 -19.89 18.38
C ASN A 284 39.77 -18.97 19.59
N GLY A 285 40.47 -19.32 20.66
CA GLY A 285 41.28 -20.51 20.93
C GLY A 285 41.98 -20.34 22.28
N GLY A 286 42.36 -21.45 22.91
CA GLY A 286 43.14 -21.45 24.14
C GLY A 286 43.32 -22.87 24.63
N LEU A 287 44.51 -23.41 24.33
CA LEU A 287 45.12 -24.52 25.07
C LEU A 287 45.11 -24.21 26.57
#